data_AF-A0A2W5PXK7-F1
#
_entry.id   AF-A0A2W5PXK7-F1
#
_cell.length_a   1.000
_cell.length_b   1.000
_cell.length_c   1.000
_cell.angle_alpha   90.00
_cell.angle_beta   90.00
_cell.angle_gamma   90.00
#
_symmetry.space_group_name_H-M   'P 1'
#
loop_
_entity.id
_entity.type
_entity.pdbx_description
1 polymer ?
#
loop_
_entity_poly.entity_id
_entity_poly.type
_entity_poly.pdbx_seq_one_letter_code
_entity_poly.pdbx_strand_id
1 'polypeptide(L)'
;MLIRIGYDIELGLTGPTALIFLLQVHPDRARDLVAPEHPVVDPPLWTDQYTDSFGNRCARVRVPAGVQRVRLHNEALIHDTGWTDPVDYGAWQHPVDELPVETLPFLLGSRYCEVDSELLPFAWQTFGQTPLGWARVQAVCDFVHQHLRFDYQRAFAGR
;
A
#
# COMPACT_ATOMS: atom_id res chain seq x y z
N MET A 1 -16.72 4.91 -14.65
CA MET A 1 -15.56 5.29 -15.50
C MET A 1 -14.83 4.03 -15.94
N LEU A 2 -14.27 4.05 -17.15
CA LEU A 2 -13.33 3.03 -17.61
C LEU A 2 -11.92 3.64 -17.54
N ILE A 3 -11.01 3.02 -16.79
CA ILE A 3 -9.66 3.52 -16.53
C ILE A 3 -8.66 2.53 -17.09
N ARG A 4 -7.65 3.03 -17.82
CA ARG A 4 -6.47 2.24 -18.17
C ARG A 4 -5.43 2.37 -17.06
N ILE A 5 -5.04 1.24 -16.51
CA ILE A 5 -3.98 1.11 -15.50
C ILE A 5 -2.84 0.27 -16.07
N GLY A 6 -1.63 0.48 -15.57
CA GLY A 6 -0.48 -0.27 -16.04
C GLY A 6 0.84 0.32 -15.56
N TYR A 7 1.91 -0.37 -15.90
CA TYR A 7 3.28 0.03 -15.60
C TYR A 7 4.24 -0.56 -16.62
N ASP A 8 5.40 0.07 -16.72
CA ASP A 8 6.52 -0.37 -17.52
C ASP A 8 7.82 -0.01 -16.78
N ILE A 9 8.44 -1.01 -16.17
CA ILE A 9 9.56 -0.84 -15.24
C ILE A 9 10.73 -1.68 -15.76
N GLU A 10 11.85 -1.05 -16.07
CA GLU A 10 13.10 -1.75 -16.40
C GLU A 10 14.10 -1.60 -15.25
N LEU A 11 14.69 -2.72 -14.83
CA LEU A 11 15.70 -2.79 -13.79
C LEU A 11 17.03 -3.25 -14.38
N GLY A 12 18.09 -2.47 -14.18
CA GLY A 12 19.46 -2.89 -14.45
C GLY A 12 20.04 -3.67 -13.26
N LEU A 13 20.63 -4.84 -13.54
CA LEU A 13 21.10 -5.79 -12.53
C LEU A 13 22.58 -6.11 -12.73
N THR A 14 23.32 -6.19 -11.63
CA THR A 14 24.77 -6.46 -11.63
C THR A 14 25.12 -7.88 -11.15
N GLY A 15 24.16 -8.62 -10.62
CA GLY A 15 24.35 -9.98 -10.13
C GLY A 15 23.04 -10.74 -9.94
N PRO A 16 23.11 -12.03 -9.52
CA PRO A 16 21.92 -12.81 -9.20
C PRO A 16 21.02 -12.08 -8.21
N THR A 17 19.75 -11.94 -8.53
CA THR A 17 18.82 -11.09 -7.78
C THR A 17 17.49 -11.80 -7.57
N ALA A 18 16.95 -11.70 -6.36
CA ALA A 18 15.55 -12.03 -6.10
C ALA A 18 14.72 -10.75 -6.22
N LEU A 19 13.86 -10.67 -7.23
CA LEU A 19 12.92 -9.55 -7.38
C LEU A 19 11.58 -9.95 -6.76
N ILE A 20 11.05 -9.12 -5.88
CA ILE A 20 9.72 -9.31 -5.28
C ILE A 20 8.88 -8.10 -5.66
N PHE A 21 7.68 -8.35 -6.17
CA PHE A 21 6.78 -7.27 -6.58
C PHE A 21 5.32 -7.56 -6.25
N LEU A 22 4.57 -6.50 -5.96
CA LEU A 22 3.13 -6.46 -5.72
C LEU A 22 2.54 -5.47 -6.74
N LEU A 23 2.39 -5.92 -7.98
CA LEU A 23 2.04 -5.06 -9.13
C LEU A 23 0.74 -5.49 -9.80
N GLN A 24 -0.18 -6.06 -9.03
CA GLN A 24 -1.50 -6.45 -9.51
C GLN A 24 -2.56 -5.77 -8.66
N VAL A 25 -3.74 -5.57 -9.27
CA VAL A 25 -4.93 -5.10 -8.57
C VAL A 25 -5.26 -6.05 -7.43
N HIS A 26 -5.59 -5.49 -6.27
CA HIS A 26 -5.98 -6.26 -5.09
C HIS A 26 -7.15 -7.20 -5.44
N PRO A 27 -7.16 -8.47 -4.97
CA PRO A 27 -8.21 -9.43 -5.30
C PRO A 27 -9.65 -8.92 -5.08
N ASP A 28 -9.88 -8.07 -4.09
CA ASP A 28 -11.20 -7.50 -3.80
C ASP A 28 -11.76 -6.63 -4.95
N ARG A 29 -10.88 -6.06 -5.77
CA ARG A 29 -11.21 -5.25 -6.94
C ARG A 29 -11.09 -6.03 -8.25
N ALA A 30 -10.72 -7.33 -8.20
CA ALA A 30 -10.50 -8.12 -9.41
C ALA A 30 -11.74 -8.23 -10.31
N ARG A 31 -12.94 -8.21 -9.73
CA ARG A 31 -14.22 -8.23 -10.48
C ARG A 31 -14.45 -6.97 -11.31
N ASP A 32 -13.76 -5.88 -10.99
CA ASP A 32 -13.91 -4.61 -11.69
C ASP A 32 -13.01 -4.54 -12.93
N LEU A 33 -12.06 -5.46 -13.06
CA LEU A 33 -11.24 -5.60 -14.26
C LEU A 33 -12.10 -6.05 -15.45
N VAL A 34 -11.91 -5.40 -16.60
CA VAL A 34 -12.58 -5.80 -17.86
C VAL A 34 -12.09 -7.16 -18.34
N ALA A 35 -10.82 -7.47 -18.08
CA ALA A 35 -10.19 -8.77 -18.33
C ALA A 35 -9.11 -9.02 -17.26
N PRO A 36 -8.74 -10.28 -16.98
CA PRO A 36 -7.64 -10.58 -16.07
C PRO A 36 -6.36 -9.84 -16.44
N GLU A 37 -5.61 -9.41 -15.43
CA GLU A 37 -4.28 -8.84 -15.64
C GLU A 37 -3.29 -9.91 -16.10
N HIS A 38 -2.32 -9.49 -16.91
CA HIS A 38 -1.25 -10.35 -17.40
C HIS A 38 0.12 -9.67 -17.17
N PRO A 39 0.62 -9.63 -15.92
CA PRO A 39 1.97 -9.17 -15.65
C PRO A 39 3.01 -9.98 -16.42
N VAL A 40 3.84 -9.31 -17.19
CA VAL A 40 4.90 -9.92 -17.97
C VAL A 40 6.25 -9.58 -17.37
N VAL A 41 7.07 -10.62 -17.20
CA VAL A 41 8.49 -10.53 -16.87
C VAL A 41 9.27 -10.84 -18.13
N ASP A 42 10.09 -9.90 -18.60
CA ASP A 42 10.95 -10.05 -19.77
C ASP A 42 12.44 -9.85 -19.38
N PRO A 43 13.34 -10.81 -19.68
CA PRO A 43 13.07 -12.10 -20.30
C PRO A 43 12.18 -13.00 -19.41
N PRO A 44 11.53 -14.03 -19.98
CA PRO A 44 10.77 -15.00 -19.18
C PRO A 44 11.67 -15.69 -18.16
N LEU A 45 11.38 -15.46 -16.88
CA LEU A 45 12.15 -15.98 -15.74
C LEU A 45 11.24 -16.76 -14.79
N TRP A 46 11.85 -17.67 -14.03
CA TRP A 46 11.09 -18.42 -13.03
C TRP A 46 10.47 -17.48 -12.01
N THR A 47 9.15 -17.57 -11.87
CA THR A 47 8.36 -16.70 -11.00
C THR A 47 7.48 -17.54 -10.09
N ASP A 48 7.68 -17.41 -8.79
CA ASP A 48 6.78 -17.97 -7.77
C ASP A 48 5.68 -16.93 -7.47
N GLN A 49 4.44 -17.37 -7.26
CA GLN A 49 3.32 -16.51 -6.85
C GLN A 49 2.85 -16.89 -5.45
N TYR A 50 2.49 -15.89 -4.64
CA TYR A 50 1.93 -16.10 -3.30
C TYR A 50 1.01 -14.94 -2.91
N THR A 51 0.31 -15.08 -1.80
CA THR A 51 -0.54 -14.03 -1.21
C THR A 51 0.01 -13.66 0.16
N ASP A 52 0.16 -12.36 0.42
CA ASP A 52 0.62 -11.88 1.73
C ASP A 52 -0.51 -11.84 2.77
N SER A 53 -0.18 -11.45 4.00
CA SER A 53 -1.15 -11.33 5.10
C SER A 53 -2.18 -10.22 4.92
N PHE A 54 -1.99 -9.32 3.95
CA PHE A 54 -2.91 -8.24 3.62
C PHE A 54 -3.79 -8.58 2.41
N GLY A 55 -3.64 -9.76 1.81
CA GLY A 55 -4.41 -10.20 0.65
C GLY A 55 -3.80 -9.82 -0.70
N ASN A 56 -2.62 -9.19 -0.72
CA ASN A 56 -1.98 -8.79 -1.98
C ASN A 56 -1.47 -10.00 -2.77
N ARG A 57 -1.58 -9.94 -4.10
CA ARG A 57 -0.90 -10.88 -4.99
C ARG A 57 0.56 -10.47 -5.14
N CYS A 58 1.44 -11.35 -4.70
CA CYS A 58 2.88 -11.16 -4.72
C CYS A 58 3.52 -12.11 -5.73
N ALA A 59 4.58 -11.65 -6.38
CA ALA A 59 5.42 -12.48 -7.22
C ALA A 59 6.88 -12.37 -6.79
N ARG A 60 7.60 -13.51 -6.84
CA ARG A 60 9.04 -13.59 -6.63
C ARG A 60 9.71 -14.14 -7.88
N VAL A 61 10.47 -13.30 -8.57
CA VAL A 61 11.27 -13.66 -9.74
C VAL A 61 12.68 -14.04 -9.32
N ARG A 62 13.17 -15.18 -9.80
CA ARG A 62 14.55 -15.63 -9.59
C ARG A 62 15.38 -15.22 -10.80
N VAL A 63 16.18 -14.16 -10.65
CA VAL A 63 17.06 -13.66 -11.72
C VAL A 63 18.45 -14.30 -11.58
N PRO A 64 18.88 -15.16 -12.51
CA PRO A 64 20.19 -15.81 -12.44
C PRO A 64 21.32 -14.86 -12.82
N ALA A 65 22.56 -15.28 -12.56
CA ALA A 65 23.75 -14.59 -13.06
C ALA A 65 23.70 -14.43 -14.60
N GLY A 66 24.21 -13.31 -15.10
CA GLY A 66 24.29 -13.02 -16.54
C GLY A 66 23.07 -12.30 -17.12
N VAL A 67 21.93 -12.26 -16.42
CA VAL A 67 20.80 -11.38 -16.78
C VAL A 67 21.11 -9.98 -16.29
N GLN A 68 21.32 -9.06 -17.22
CA GLN A 68 21.70 -7.67 -16.92
C GLN A 68 20.49 -6.74 -16.80
N ARG A 69 19.34 -7.13 -17.36
CA ARG A 69 18.11 -6.34 -17.34
C ARG A 69 16.89 -7.23 -17.19
N VAL A 70 15.92 -6.74 -16.44
CA VAL A 70 14.58 -7.32 -16.34
C VAL A 70 13.56 -6.20 -16.52
N ARG A 71 12.59 -6.41 -17.40
CA ARG A 71 11.47 -5.51 -17.62
C ARG A 71 10.19 -6.15 -17.09
N LEU A 72 9.46 -5.39 -16.29
CA LEU A 72 8.14 -5.74 -15.77
C LEU A 72 7.13 -4.83 -16.44
N HIS A 73 6.15 -5.39 -17.12
CA HIS A 73 5.08 -4.60 -17.72
C HIS A 73 3.72 -5.26 -17.59
N ASN A 74 2.68 -4.43 -17.51
CA ASN A 74 1.29 -4.85 -17.50
C ASN A 74 0.44 -3.67 -17.96
N GLU A 75 -0.65 -3.98 -18.65
CA GLU A 75 -1.70 -3.02 -19.00
C GLU A 75 -3.05 -3.70 -18.79
N ALA A 76 -3.98 -2.98 -18.16
CA ALA A 76 -5.33 -3.46 -17.94
C ALA A 76 -6.34 -2.32 -17.99
N LEU A 77 -7.60 -2.69 -18.24
CA LEU A 77 -8.73 -1.81 -18.14
C LEU A 77 -9.56 -2.19 -16.92
N ILE A 78 -9.90 -1.22 -16.09
CA ILE A 78 -10.69 -1.40 -14.87
C ILE A 78 -11.89 -0.45 -14.88
N HIS A 79 -13.04 -0.96 -14.48
CA HIS A 79 -14.21 -0.17 -14.16
C HIS A 79 -14.07 0.43 -12.76
N ASP A 80 -14.27 1.73 -12.66
CA ASP A 80 -14.29 2.41 -11.38
C ASP A 80 -15.48 3.38 -11.32
N THR A 81 -16.11 3.53 -10.17
CA THR A 81 -17.27 4.42 -10.04
C THR A 81 -16.88 5.89 -10.22
N GLY A 82 -15.61 6.24 -9.95
CA GLY A 82 -15.12 7.62 -9.84
C GLY A 82 -15.65 8.33 -8.61
N TRP A 83 -16.33 7.62 -7.71
CA TRP A 83 -16.80 8.17 -6.44
C TRP A 83 -15.66 8.20 -5.45
N THR A 84 -15.67 9.19 -4.57
CA THR A 84 -14.78 9.20 -3.41
C THR A 84 -15.13 8.05 -2.47
N ASP A 85 -14.17 7.65 -1.65
CA ASP A 85 -14.45 6.73 -0.56
C ASP A 85 -15.59 7.25 0.32
N PRO A 86 -16.41 6.36 0.91
CA PRO A 86 -17.48 6.77 1.80
C PRO A 86 -16.95 7.58 2.98
N VAL A 87 -17.58 8.72 3.24
CA VAL A 87 -17.31 9.55 4.40
C VAL A 87 -18.43 9.34 5.40
N ASP A 88 -18.10 8.82 6.58
CA ASP A 88 -19.04 8.66 7.69
C ASP A 88 -18.58 9.47 8.89
N TYR A 89 -19.07 10.71 8.98
CA TYR A 89 -18.81 11.60 10.11
C TYR A 89 -19.33 11.07 11.45
N GLY A 90 -20.24 10.08 11.42
CA GLY A 90 -20.76 9.40 12.60
C GLY A 90 -19.96 8.16 13.00
N ALA A 91 -18.91 7.80 12.27
CA ALA A 91 -18.14 6.59 12.55
C ALA A 91 -17.59 6.60 13.97
N TRP A 92 -17.94 5.56 14.72
CA TRP A 92 -17.64 5.41 16.14
C TRP A 92 -16.29 4.75 16.37
N GLN A 93 -15.59 5.16 17.43
CA GLN A 93 -14.41 4.45 17.92
C GLN A 93 -14.84 3.35 18.89
N HIS A 94 -14.89 2.11 18.41
CA HIS A 94 -15.19 0.95 19.25
C HIS A 94 -14.13 0.75 20.35
N PRO A 95 -14.54 0.32 21.56
CA PRO A 95 -13.60 -0.18 22.54
C PRO A 95 -12.93 -1.46 22.01
N VAL A 96 -11.73 -1.76 22.50
CA VAL A 96 -10.87 -2.82 21.93
C VAL A 96 -11.50 -4.21 22.01
N ASP A 97 -12.29 -4.46 23.05
CA ASP A 97 -13.00 -5.73 23.28
C ASP A 97 -14.20 -5.94 22.35
N GLU A 98 -14.67 -4.91 21.67
CA GLU A 98 -15.73 -4.99 20.65
C GLU A 98 -15.19 -5.10 19.22
N LEU A 99 -13.87 -4.93 19.02
CA LEU A 99 -13.27 -4.94 17.69
C LEU A 99 -13.30 -6.35 17.06
N PRO A 100 -13.60 -6.47 15.75
CA PRO A 100 -13.41 -7.71 15.03
C PRO A 100 -11.95 -8.17 15.10
N VAL A 101 -11.72 -9.48 15.26
CA VAL A 101 -10.38 -10.05 15.50
C VAL A 101 -9.40 -9.72 14.38
N GLU A 102 -9.88 -9.68 13.14
CA GLU A 102 -9.11 -9.32 11.94
C GLU A 102 -8.57 -7.88 11.97
N THR A 103 -9.11 -7.00 12.84
CA THR A 103 -8.64 -5.62 12.96
C THR A 103 -7.52 -5.46 14.01
N LEU A 104 -7.40 -6.40 14.95
CA LEU A 104 -6.44 -6.31 16.06
C LEU A 104 -4.97 -6.18 15.60
N PRO A 105 -4.51 -6.82 14.49
CA PRO A 105 -3.16 -6.61 13.99
C PRO A 105 -2.83 -5.14 13.67
N PHE A 106 -3.83 -4.32 13.31
CA PHE A 106 -3.63 -2.89 12.98
C PHE A 106 -3.51 -1.99 14.22
N LEU A 107 -3.68 -2.54 15.43
CA LEU A 107 -3.40 -1.83 16.69
C LEU A 107 -1.92 -1.91 17.08
N LEU A 108 -1.15 -2.78 16.42
CA LEU A 108 0.26 -3.01 16.73
C LEU A 108 1.16 -2.05 15.95
N GLY A 109 2.32 -1.72 16.53
CA GLY A 109 3.37 -1.00 15.82
C GLY A 109 3.90 -1.76 14.62
N SER A 110 4.32 -1.03 13.59
CA SER A 110 4.97 -1.60 12.40
C SER A 110 6.33 -0.94 12.16
N ARG A 111 7.12 -1.49 11.23
CA ARG A 111 8.46 -0.97 10.89
C ARG A 111 8.47 0.53 10.55
N TYR A 112 7.38 1.04 9.98
CA TYR A 112 7.24 2.44 9.56
C TYR A 112 6.19 3.21 10.36
N CYS A 113 5.51 2.55 11.30
CA CYS A 113 4.53 3.14 12.21
C CYS A 113 4.95 2.78 13.63
N GLU A 114 5.96 3.48 14.13
CA GLU A 114 6.48 3.27 15.48
C GLU A 114 5.47 3.85 16.50
N VAL A 115 4.95 3.00 17.38
CA VAL A 115 3.96 3.38 18.41
C VAL A 115 4.59 3.62 19.78
N ASP A 116 5.78 3.06 20.02
CA ASP A 116 6.49 3.15 21.31
C ASP A 116 7.66 4.14 21.25
N SER A 117 7.41 5.34 20.72
CA SER A 117 8.40 6.41 20.58
C SER A 117 7.85 7.75 21.06
N GLU A 118 8.60 8.84 20.83
CA GLU A 118 8.20 10.22 21.16
C GLU A 118 6.86 10.64 20.51
N LEU A 119 6.42 9.92 19.47
CA LEU A 119 5.14 10.15 18.81
C LEU A 119 3.93 9.86 19.71
N LEU A 120 4.03 8.92 20.66
CA LEU A 120 2.90 8.56 21.51
C LEU A 120 2.52 9.69 22.48
N PRO A 121 3.44 10.26 23.28
CA PRO A 121 3.14 11.45 24.08
C PRO A 121 2.63 12.62 23.25
N PHE A 122 3.25 12.88 22.09
CA PHE A 122 2.83 13.94 21.18
C PHE A 122 1.40 13.75 20.68
N ALA A 123 1.04 12.53 20.26
CA ALA A 123 -0.30 12.21 19.77
C ALA A 123 -1.36 12.40 20.87
N TRP A 124 -1.07 11.97 22.09
CA TRP A 124 -1.97 12.18 23.24
C TRP A 124 -2.15 13.66 23.57
N GLN A 125 -1.06 14.43 23.59
CA GLN A 125 -1.12 15.86 23.88
C GLN A 125 -1.89 16.63 22.80
N THR A 126 -1.70 16.27 21.53
CA THR A 126 -2.26 17.01 20.39
C THR A 126 -3.69 16.60 20.07
N PHE A 127 -3.99 15.30 20.12
CA PHE A 127 -5.26 14.75 19.65
C PHE A 127 -6.10 14.10 20.74
N GLY A 128 -5.57 13.88 21.95
CA GLY A 128 -6.27 13.14 23.01
C GLY A 128 -7.60 13.76 23.47
N GLN A 129 -7.75 15.09 23.31
CA GLN A 129 -8.96 15.84 23.66
C GLN A 129 -9.93 16.04 22.47
N THR A 130 -9.61 15.54 21.27
CA THR A 130 -10.53 15.60 20.12
C THR A 130 -11.71 14.66 20.31
N PRO A 131 -12.88 14.93 19.70
CA PRO A 131 -13.99 13.99 19.73
C PRO A 131 -13.60 12.62 19.14
N LEU A 132 -14.06 11.54 19.77
CA LEU A 132 -13.76 10.17 19.36
C LEU A 132 -14.29 9.84 17.96
N GLY A 133 -13.77 8.76 17.37
CA GLY A 133 -14.23 8.26 16.08
C GLY A 133 -13.68 9.07 14.91
N TRP A 134 -14.52 9.30 13.89
CA TRP A 134 -14.13 9.99 12.65
C TRP A 134 -13.42 11.33 12.90
N ALA A 135 -13.95 12.14 13.81
CA ALA A 135 -13.43 13.49 14.07
C ALA A 135 -11.97 13.49 14.54
N ARG A 136 -11.54 12.48 15.32
CA ARG A 136 -10.14 12.33 15.74
C ARG A 136 -9.23 11.99 14.58
N VAL A 137 -9.65 11.07 13.72
CA VAL A 137 -8.89 10.69 12.52
C VAL A 137 -8.75 11.90 11.58
N GLN A 138 -9.84 12.63 11.35
CA GLN A 138 -9.82 13.86 10.57
C GLN A 138 -8.86 14.90 11.15
N ALA A 139 -8.84 15.10 12.47
CA ALA A 139 -7.92 16.03 13.11
C ALA A 139 -6.45 15.65 12.90
N VAL A 140 -6.12 14.35 12.91
CA VAL A 140 -4.78 13.85 12.57
C VAL A 140 -4.46 14.10 11.10
N CYS A 141 -5.37 13.78 10.19
CA CYS A 141 -5.21 14.01 8.75
C CYS A 141 -4.99 15.50 8.44
N ASP A 142 -5.79 16.38 9.02
CA ASP A 142 -5.70 17.83 8.83
C ASP A 142 -4.37 18.37 9.37
N PHE A 143 -3.95 17.90 10.55
CA PHE A 143 -2.66 18.26 11.12
C PHE A 143 -1.52 17.87 10.17
N VAL A 144 -1.50 16.62 9.70
CA VAL A 144 -0.46 16.15 8.78
C VAL A 144 -0.47 16.95 7.48
N HIS A 145 -1.65 17.21 6.90
CA HIS A 145 -1.80 17.99 5.67
C HIS A 145 -1.27 19.42 5.80
N GLN A 146 -1.44 20.05 6.96
CA GLN A 146 -0.98 21.41 7.21
C GLN A 146 0.51 21.51 7.53
N HIS A 147 1.12 20.45 8.03
CA HIS A 147 2.50 20.46 8.55
C HIS A 147 3.50 19.77 7.64
N LEU A 148 3.07 18.80 6.81
CA LEU A 148 3.93 18.11 5.88
C LEU A 148 3.68 18.60 4.46
N ARG A 149 4.77 18.99 3.80
CA ARG A 149 4.78 19.29 2.36
C ARG A 149 5.46 18.15 1.62
N PHE A 150 4.78 17.65 0.61
CA PHE A 150 5.40 16.73 -0.34
C PHE A 150 6.41 17.48 -1.23
N ASP A 151 7.64 16.98 -1.27
CA ASP A 151 8.73 17.57 -2.06
C ASP A 151 9.66 16.46 -2.58
N TYR A 152 9.55 16.16 -3.89
CA TYR A 152 10.40 15.17 -4.56
C TYR A 152 11.89 15.45 -4.41
N GLN A 153 12.30 16.72 -4.34
CA GLN A 153 13.73 17.08 -4.25
C GLN A 153 14.29 16.84 -2.85
N ARG A 154 13.42 16.65 -1.86
CA ARG A 154 13.78 16.37 -0.46
C ARG A 154 13.45 14.93 -0.05
N ALA A 155 12.89 14.13 -0.94
CA ALA A 155 12.62 12.72 -0.69
C ALA A 155 13.94 11.97 -0.55
N PHE A 156 14.27 11.55 0.67
CA PHE A 156 15.46 10.75 0.98
C PHE A 156 15.01 9.42 1.56
N ALA A 157 15.39 8.32 0.92
CA ALA A 157 15.00 6.96 1.33
C ALA A 157 16.01 6.27 2.29
N GLY A 158 17.07 6.98 2.70
CA GLY A 158 18.04 6.46 3.67
C GLY A 158 17.61 6.72 5.11
N ARG A 159 17.85 5.75 5.99
CA ARG A 159 18.10 6.01 7.41
C ARG A 159 19.59 6.24 7.59
#